data_AF-A0AAQ0LWG2-F1
#
_entry.id   AF-A0AAQ0LWG2-F1
#
_cell.length_a   1.000
_cell.length_b   1.000
_cell.length_c   1.000
_cell.angle_alpha   90.00
_cell.angle_beta   90.00
_cell.angle_gamma   90.00
#
_symmetry.space_group_name_H-M   'P 1'
#
loop_
_entity.id
_entity.type
_entity.pdbx_description
1 polymer ?
#
loop_
_entity_poly.entity_id
_entity_poly.type
_entity_poly.pdbx_seq_one_letter_code
_entity_poly.pdbx_strand_id
1 'polypeptide(L)'
;MNEGKLKQIKENIADYEQVEFEVEYDPNNIFKNSLVQPIAFTTLDENEEIQIQVNLDLERLLLITEVKPTSPKKQYMAHYEYETFDSLDEIVALTENMNFNELIRLNADEEDLEKIFKIENIIL
;
A
#
# COMPACT_ATOMS: atom_id res chain seq x y z
N MET A 1 -10.80 -3.07 -19.80
CA MET A 1 -9.55 -2.38 -19.38
C MET A 1 -8.65 -2.21 -20.59
N ASN A 2 -7.93 -1.10 -20.72
CA ASN A 2 -7.01 -0.86 -21.84
C ASN A 2 -5.76 -1.74 -21.66
N GLU A 3 -5.53 -2.69 -22.56
CA GLU A 3 -4.42 -3.67 -22.45
C GLU A 3 -3.04 -3.02 -22.48
N GLY A 4 -2.86 -1.93 -23.25
CA GLY A 4 -1.61 -1.19 -23.29
C GLY A 4 -1.29 -0.51 -21.97
N LYS A 5 -2.29 0.14 -21.35
CA LYS A 5 -2.13 0.77 -20.04
C LYS A 5 -1.88 -0.25 -18.93
N LEU A 6 -2.62 -1.37 -18.93
CA LEU A 6 -2.40 -2.44 -17.97
C LEU A 6 -0.96 -2.98 -18.07
N LYS A 7 -0.47 -3.19 -19.29
CA LYS A 7 0.90 -3.63 -19.51
C LYS A 7 1.90 -2.63 -18.90
N GLN A 8 1.75 -1.35 -19.18
CA GLN A 8 2.62 -0.29 -18.65
C GLN A 8 2.59 -0.24 -17.11
N ILE A 9 1.41 -0.30 -16.51
CA ILE A 9 1.25 -0.36 -15.04
C ILE A 9 2.00 -1.56 -14.45
N LYS A 10 1.91 -2.73 -15.08
CA LYS A 10 2.60 -3.95 -14.62
C LYS A 10 4.11 -3.84 -14.74
N GLU A 11 4.61 -3.24 -15.83
CA GLU A 11 6.04 -2.99 -16.04
C GLU A 11 6.57 -2.00 -14.99
N ASN A 12 5.87 -0.88 -14.78
CA ASN A 12 6.22 0.13 -13.77
C ASN A 12 6.28 -0.44 -12.35
N ILE A 13 5.30 -1.25 -11.95
CA ILE A 13 5.30 -1.89 -10.62
C ILE A 13 6.44 -2.88 -10.49
N ALA A 14 6.71 -3.71 -11.51
CA ALA A 14 7.82 -4.65 -11.46
C ALA A 14 9.18 -3.96 -11.43
N ASP A 15 9.36 -2.85 -12.15
CA ASP A 15 10.57 -2.02 -12.10
C ASP A 15 10.77 -1.43 -10.69
N TYR A 16 9.70 -0.87 -10.12
CA TYR A 16 9.70 -0.36 -8.75
C TYR A 16 10.05 -1.46 -7.73
N GLU A 17 9.39 -2.61 -7.78
CA GLU A 17 9.64 -3.72 -6.85
C GLU A 17 11.10 -4.20 -6.96
N GLN A 18 11.62 -4.31 -8.18
CA GLN A 18 13.03 -4.68 -8.40
C GLN A 18 13.99 -3.67 -7.76
N VAL A 19 13.74 -2.37 -7.90
CA VAL A 19 14.63 -1.32 -7.38
C VAL A 19 14.52 -1.20 -5.87
N GLU A 20 13.31 -1.20 -5.32
CA GLU A 20 13.04 -0.95 -3.90
C GLU A 20 13.33 -2.18 -3.03
N PHE A 21 12.98 -3.38 -3.51
CA PHE A 21 13.03 -4.61 -2.73
C PHE A 21 14.09 -5.61 -3.23
N GLU A 22 14.91 -5.21 -4.21
CA GLU A 22 15.96 -6.05 -4.82
C GLU A 22 15.45 -7.41 -5.34
N VAL A 23 14.19 -7.48 -5.80
CA VAL A 23 13.60 -8.69 -6.37
C VAL A 23 13.83 -8.82 -7.88
N GLU A 24 13.61 -10.03 -8.43
CA GLU A 24 13.66 -10.23 -9.88
C GLU A 24 12.51 -9.51 -10.56
N TYR A 25 12.82 -8.77 -11.63
CA TYR A 25 11.81 -8.15 -12.48
C TYR A 25 10.90 -9.21 -13.11
N ASP A 26 9.64 -9.26 -12.70
CA ASP A 26 8.61 -10.12 -13.29
C ASP A 26 7.24 -9.41 -13.39
N PRO A 27 7.00 -8.63 -14.45
CA PRO A 27 5.71 -8.00 -14.68
C PRO A 27 4.58 -9.03 -14.84
N ASN A 28 4.86 -10.30 -15.17
CA ASN A 28 3.79 -11.30 -15.28
C ASN A 28 3.20 -11.68 -13.92
N ASN A 29 3.96 -11.48 -12.84
CA ASN A 29 3.49 -11.74 -11.48
C ASN A 29 2.56 -10.62 -10.96
N ILE A 30 2.70 -9.41 -11.48
CA ILE A 30 1.86 -8.27 -11.11
C ILE A 30 0.43 -8.47 -11.60
N PHE A 31 -0.55 -8.32 -10.70
CA PHE A 31 -1.98 -8.58 -10.96
C PHE A 31 -2.26 -9.97 -11.56
N LYS A 32 -1.45 -10.98 -11.21
CA LYS A 32 -1.59 -12.34 -11.77
C LYS A 32 -2.91 -13.01 -11.39
N ASN A 33 -3.35 -12.81 -10.15
CA ASN A 33 -4.51 -13.50 -9.57
C ASN A 33 -5.71 -12.58 -9.32
N SER A 34 -5.50 -11.26 -9.33
CA SER A 34 -6.48 -10.24 -8.94
C SER A 34 -6.13 -8.91 -9.60
N LEU A 35 -7.12 -8.01 -9.74
CA LEU A 35 -6.91 -6.59 -10.08
C LEU A 35 -6.55 -5.72 -8.87
N VAL A 36 -6.33 -6.36 -7.72
CA VAL A 36 -5.78 -5.76 -6.51
C VAL A 36 -4.38 -6.31 -6.28
N GLN A 37 -3.40 -5.42 -6.19
CA GLN A 37 -1.99 -5.76 -6.00
C GLN A 37 -1.47 -5.04 -4.75
N PRO A 38 -0.89 -5.76 -3.77
CA PRO A 38 -0.10 -5.11 -2.73
C PRO A 38 1.16 -4.51 -3.37
N ILE A 39 1.43 -3.25 -3.07
CA ILE A 39 2.57 -2.50 -3.64
C ILE A 39 3.50 -1.91 -2.58
N ALA A 40 3.07 -1.82 -1.32
CA ALA A 40 3.97 -1.50 -0.21
C ALA A 40 3.48 -2.16 1.08
N PHE A 41 4.43 -2.53 1.93
CA PHE A 41 4.16 -3.07 3.26
C PHE A 41 5.27 -2.64 4.22
N THR A 42 4.89 -2.16 5.40
CA THR A 42 5.82 -1.79 6.47
C THR A 42 5.16 -1.87 7.84
N THR A 43 5.95 -1.68 8.89
CA THR A 43 5.47 -1.23 10.20
C THR A 43 5.69 0.27 10.37
N LEU A 44 4.92 0.90 11.26
CA LEU A 44 5.07 2.32 11.58
C LEU A 44 6.30 2.53 12.47
N ASP A 45 7.42 2.96 11.88
CA ASP A 45 8.70 3.34 12.53
C ASP A 45 8.95 2.72 13.93
N GLU A 46 9.20 3.53 14.97
CA GLU A 46 9.54 3.12 16.35
C GLU A 46 8.44 2.25 17.02
N ASN A 47 7.30 2.05 16.35
CA ASN A 47 6.14 1.29 16.79
C ASN A 47 5.83 0.10 15.86
N GLU A 48 6.62 -0.96 16.00
CA GLU A 48 6.39 -2.26 15.33
C GLU A 48 5.03 -2.92 15.68
N GLU A 49 4.21 -2.31 16.56
CA GLU A 49 2.86 -2.79 16.86
C GLU A 49 1.82 -2.40 15.82
N ILE A 50 2.14 -1.50 14.88
CA ILE A 50 1.26 -1.07 13.80
C ILE A 50 1.88 -1.45 12.45
N GLN A 51 1.09 -2.09 11.59
CA GLN A 51 1.45 -2.41 10.22
C GLN A 51 0.62 -1.57 9.23
N ILE A 52 1.27 -1.21 8.13
CA ILE A 52 0.73 -0.47 7.00
C ILE A 52 0.83 -1.38 5.78
N GLN A 53 -0.28 -1.58 5.07
CA GLN A 53 -0.31 -2.27 3.78
C GLN A 53 -1.01 -1.39 2.75
N VAL A 54 -0.31 -1.10 1.66
CA VAL A 54 -0.82 -0.30 0.54
C VAL A 54 -1.14 -1.23 -0.62
N ASN A 55 -2.37 -1.14 -1.12
CA ASN A 55 -2.85 -1.93 -2.24
C ASN A 55 -3.36 -1.01 -3.35
N LEU A 56 -2.98 -1.30 -4.59
CA LEU A 56 -3.56 -0.66 -5.77
C LEU A 56 -4.69 -1.55 -6.30
N ASP A 57 -5.90 -1.01 -6.38
CA ASP A 57 -7.10 -1.64 -6.91
C ASP A 57 -7.47 -1.03 -8.27
N LEU A 58 -7.17 -1.75 -9.35
CA LEU A 58 -7.47 -1.32 -10.72
C LEU A 58 -8.95 -1.51 -11.11
N GLU A 59 -9.71 -2.34 -10.38
CA GLU A 59 -11.14 -2.51 -10.64
C GLU A 59 -11.91 -1.26 -10.20
N ARG A 60 -11.49 -0.69 -9.06
CA ARG A 60 -12.14 0.49 -8.46
C ARG A 60 -11.38 1.80 -8.69
N LEU A 61 -10.19 1.73 -9.27
CA LEU A 61 -9.27 2.86 -9.45
C LEU A 61 -8.95 3.53 -8.10
N LEU A 62 -8.50 2.72 -7.13
CA LEU A 62 -8.20 3.16 -5.77
C LEU A 62 -6.79 2.78 -5.35
N LEU A 63 -6.16 3.67 -4.58
CA LEU A 63 -5.11 3.31 -3.64
C LEU A 63 -5.76 3.08 -2.28
N ILE A 64 -5.52 1.92 -1.68
CA ILE A 64 -6.08 1.52 -0.39
C ILE A 64 -4.93 1.35 0.58
N THR A 65 -4.85 2.21 1.58
CA THR A 65 -3.90 2.10 2.69
C THR A 65 -4.62 1.52 3.90
N GLU A 66 -4.31 0.28 4.24
CA GLU A 66 -4.80 -0.40 5.44
C GLU A 66 -3.76 -0.26 6.56
N VAL A 67 -4.18 0.31 7.68
CA VAL A 67 -3.39 0.43 8.91
C VAL A 67 -4.04 -0.39 9.99
N LYS A 68 -3.31 -1.31 10.61
CA LYS A 68 -3.86 -2.20 11.63
C LYS A 68 -2.80 -2.62 12.64
N PRO A 69 -3.19 -3.09 13.83
CA PRO A 69 -2.26 -3.69 14.76
C PRO A 69 -1.60 -4.95 14.18
N THR A 70 -0.34 -5.19 14.51
CA THR A 70 0.33 -6.47 14.23
C THR A 70 -0.25 -7.59 15.09
N SER A 71 -0.74 -7.27 16.29
CA SER A 71 -1.39 -8.23 17.21
C SER A 71 -2.59 -8.93 16.55
N PRO A 72 -2.55 -10.26 16.36
CA PRO A 72 -3.63 -11.01 15.71
C PRO A 72 -4.99 -10.86 16.39
N LYS A 73 -5.00 -10.62 17.71
CA LYS A 73 -6.23 -10.42 18.50
C LYS A 73 -6.87 -9.06 18.25
N LYS A 74 -6.15 -8.10 17.70
CA LYS A 74 -6.60 -6.72 17.47
C LYS A 74 -6.68 -6.34 15.99
N GLN A 75 -6.36 -7.25 15.06
CA GLN A 75 -6.43 -6.97 13.61
C GLN A 75 -7.82 -6.57 13.10
N TYR A 76 -8.89 -6.85 13.85
CA TYR A 76 -10.24 -6.35 13.54
C TYR A 76 -10.36 -4.83 13.67
N MET A 77 -9.43 -4.19 14.37
CA MET A 77 -9.31 -2.74 14.50
C MET A 77 -8.41 -2.28 13.34
N ALA A 78 -9.00 -2.07 12.17
CA ALA A 78 -8.29 -1.54 11.01
C ALA A 78 -8.78 -0.13 10.70
N HIS A 79 -7.84 0.76 10.41
CA HIS A 79 -8.09 2.06 9.81
C HIS A 79 -7.78 1.96 8.31
N TYR A 80 -8.61 2.61 7.48
CA TYR A 80 -8.43 2.61 6.04
C TYR A 80 -8.43 4.03 5.53
N GLU A 81 -7.44 4.33 4.70
CA GLU A 81 -7.39 5.53 3.88
C GLU A 81 -7.55 5.14 2.40
N TYR A 82 -8.21 6.01 1.64
CA TYR A 82 -8.53 5.76 0.24
C TYR A 82 -8.17 6.98 -0.61
N GLU A 83 -7.38 6.76 -1.65
CA GLU A 83 -7.16 7.73 -2.73
C GLU A 83 -7.84 7.22 -4.00
N THR A 84 -8.63 8.08 -4.63
CA THR A 84 -9.39 7.75 -5.85
C THR A 84 -8.71 8.32 -7.09
N PHE A 85 -8.62 7.53 -8.15
CA PHE A 85 -8.16 7.99 -9.46
C PHE A 85 -9.34 8.10 -10.43
N ASP A 86 -9.37 9.16 -11.22
CA ASP A 86 -10.42 9.38 -12.23
C ASP A 86 -10.22 8.52 -13.48
N SER A 87 -8.99 8.02 -13.69
CA SER A 87 -8.65 7.26 -14.89
C SER A 87 -7.43 6.35 -14.73
N LEU A 88 -7.29 5.41 -15.69
CA LEU A 88 -6.06 4.62 -15.84
C LEU A 88 -4.84 5.47 -16.21
N ASP A 89 -5.00 6.69 -16.76
CA ASP A 89 -3.86 7.56 -17.06
C ASP A 89 -3.21 8.10 -15.78
N GLU A 90 -4.03 8.41 -14.76
CA GLU A 90 -3.53 8.83 -13.46
C GLU A 90 -2.80 7.69 -12.74
N ILE A 91 -3.29 6.45 -12.89
CA ILE A 91 -2.60 5.27 -12.34
C ILE A 91 -1.28 5.01 -13.06
N VAL A 92 -1.23 5.19 -14.38
CA VAL A 92 0.06 5.14 -15.11
C VAL A 92 1.01 6.19 -14.55
N ALA A 93 0.57 7.45 -14.41
CA ALA A 93 1.41 8.52 -13.87
C ALA A 93 1.89 8.26 -12.43
N LEU A 94 1.03 7.70 -11.57
CA LEU A 94 1.41 7.25 -10.22
C LEU A 94 2.49 6.17 -10.30
N THR A 95 2.24 5.10 -11.05
CA THR A 95 3.15 3.95 -11.12
C THR A 95 4.50 4.27 -11.76
N GLU A 96 4.56 5.24 -12.68
CA GLU A 96 5.82 5.76 -13.24
C GLU A 96 6.71 6.46 -12.20
N ASN A 97 6.13 6.96 -11.11
CA ASN A 97 6.80 7.79 -10.11
C ASN A 97 6.70 7.23 -8.70
N MET A 98 6.46 5.91 -8.55
CA MET A 98 6.33 5.29 -7.24
C MET A 98 7.60 5.48 -6.41
N ASN A 99 7.37 5.87 -5.16
CA ASN A 99 8.39 5.98 -4.14
C ASN A 99 7.82 5.39 -2.86
N PHE A 100 8.56 4.49 -2.21
CA PHE A 100 8.07 3.79 -1.03
C PHE A 100 7.61 4.73 0.08
N ASN A 101 8.39 5.76 0.39
CA ASN A 101 8.09 6.70 1.48
C ASN A 101 6.81 7.50 1.22
N GLU A 102 6.52 7.84 -0.04
CA GLU A 102 5.27 8.51 -0.40
C GLU A 102 4.08 7.54 -0.35
N LEU A 103 4.27 6.28 -0.77
CA LEU A 103 3.22 5.26 -0.75
C LEU A 103 2.74 4.94 0.68
N ILE A 104 3.66 4.83 1.64
CA ILE A 104 3.33 4.45 3.03
C ILE A 104 2.89 5.64 3.89
N ARG A 105 2.85 6.85 3.32
CA ARG A 105 2.48 8.05 4.07
C ARG A 105 1.03 7.97 4.54
N LEU A 106 0.82 8.28 5.81
CA LEU A 106 -0.51 8.31 6.42
C LEU A 106 -1.02 9.74 6.53
N ASN A 107 -2.34 9.91 6.39
CA ASN A 107 -3.02 11.15 6.74
C ASN A 107 -3.39 11.20 8.23
N ALA A 108 -3.54 10.03 8.86
CA ALA A 108 -3.77 9.91 10.30
C ALA A 108 -2.49 10.15 11.12
N ASP A 109 -2.62 10.89 12.22
CA ASP A 109 -1.55 11.08 13.19
C ASP A 109 -1.31 9.80 14.01
N GLU A 110 -0.05 9.50 14.33
CA GLU A 110 0.35 8.28 15.07
C GLU A 110 -0.38 8.15 16.42
N GLU A 111 -0.46 9.23 17.21
CA GLU A 111 -1.18 9.21 18.49
C GLU A 111 -2.66 8.84 18.33
N ASP A 112 -3.28 9.21 17.22
CA ASP A 112 -4.67 8.89 16.96
C ASP A 112 -4.82 7.42 16.54
N LEU A 113 -3.86 6.87 15.79
CA LEU A 113 -3.80 5.45 15.50
C LEU A 113 -3.61 4.62 16.78
N GLU A 114 -2.71 5.02 17.68
CA GLU A 114 -2.52 4.36 18.97
C GLU A 114 -3.81 4.34 19.81
N LYS A 115 -4.53 5.47 19.87
CA LYS A 115 -5.83 5.58 20.56
C LYS A 115 -6.88 4.67 19.92
N ILE A 116 -6.96 4.66 18.58
CA ILE A 116 -7.90 3.82 17.82
C ILE A 116 -7.61 2.34 18.16
N PHE A 117 -6.35 1.94 18.16
CA PHE A 117 -5.93 0.56 18.37
C PHE A 117 -5.80 0.14 19.83
N LYS A 118 -6.03 1.08 20.76
CA LYS A 118 -5.88 0.88 22.21
C LYS A 118 -4.51 0.26 22.52
N ILE A 119 -3.48 0.81 21.90
CA ILE A 119 -2.09 0.48 22.24
C ILE A 119 -1.79 1.27 23.51
N GLU A 120 -1.55 0.57 24.61
CA GLU A 120 -1.28 1.19 25.91
C GLU A 120 0.21 1.53 25.95
N ASN A 121 0.55 2.82 26.07
CA ASN A 121 1.91 3.24 26.39
C ASN A 121 2.26 2.72 27.80
N ILE A 122 2.96 1.59 27.88
CA ILE A 122 3.56 1.14 29.14
C ILE A 122 4.74 2.07 29.40
N ILE A 123 4.51 3.12 30.17
CA ILE A 123 5.58 3.92 30.76
C ILE A 123 6.33 2.99 31.74
N LEU A 124 7.50 2.51 31.33
CA LEU A 124 8.45 1.78 32.18
C LEU A 124 9.20 2.73 33.13
#